data_AF-A0A928UAU1-F1
#
_entry.id   AF-A0A928UAU1-F1
#
_cell.length_a   1.000
_cell.length_b   1.000
_cell.length_c   1.000
_cell.angle_alpha   90.00
_cell.angle_beta   90.00
_cell.angle_gamma   90.00
#
_symmetry.space_group_name_H-M   'P 1'
#
loop_
_entity.id
_entity.type
_entity.pdbx_description
1 polymer ?
#
loop_
_entity_poly.entity_id
_entity_poly.type
_entity_poly.pdbx_seq_one_letter_code
_entity_poly.pdbx_strand_id
1 'polypeptide(L)'
;MMAWLLQPGVDFKTFKLVMDNAVPTKNIFYAIQIKGRFRDIKLRSVPKQHKPYAPLSAIIKKQPLFYSKNIEGTIVGFRCPPFVEGLNVPGYHFHFISKDTKMGGHVLDFTIEETMLQIDYTPKFFMLLPDSEEFYKADQTINREEELQKI
;
A
#
# COMPACT_ATOMS: atom_id res chain seq x y z
N MET A 1 -13.96 -12.89 -7.40
CA MET A 1 -12.88 -12.92 -6.38
C MET A 1 -12.22 -14.28 -6.42
N MET A 2 -10.91 -14.32 -6.66
CA MET A 2 -10.11 -15.56 -6.65
C MET A 2 -9.36 -15.66 -5.31
N ALA A 3 -9.25 -16.87 -4.74
CA ALA A 3 -8.56 -17.10 -3.47
C ALA A 3 -7.32 -17.98 -3.66
N TRP A 4 -6.15 -17.52 -3.21
CA TRP A 4 -4.87 -18.23 -3.33
C TRP A 4 -4.27 -18.49 -1.94
N LEU A 5 -3.74 -19.69 -1.73
CA LEU A 5 -2.86 -19.97 -0.60
C LEU A 5 -1.45 -19.53 -0.97
N LEU A 6 -0.88 -18.64 -0.18
CA LEU A 6 0.51 -18.20 -0.37
C LEU A 6 1.45 -19.12 0.40
N GLN A 7 2.57 -19.47 -0.23
CA GLN A 7 3.54 -20.36 0.39
C GLN A 7 4.22 -19.68 1.60
N PRO A 8 4.50 -20.42 2.68
CA PRO A 8 5.26 -19.89 3.80
C PRO A 8 6.63 -19.37 3.35
N GLY A 9 7.08 -18.25 3.92
CA GLY A 9 8.38 -17.64 3.61
C GLY A 9 8.40 -16.70 2.41
N VAL A 10 7.28 -16.48 1.72
CA VAL A 10 7.18 -15.45 0.68
C VAL A 10 7.30 -14.07 1.34
N ASP A 11 8.37 -13.36 1.00
CA ASP A 11 8.60 -11.96 1.39
C ASP A 11 7.88 -10.98 0.43
N PHE A 12 7.82 -9.70 0.79
CA PHE A 12 7.10 -8.71 -0.03
C PHE A 12 7.71 -8.58 -1.44
N LYS A 13 9.03 -8.70 -1.58
CA LYS A 13 9.70 -8.65 -2.89
C LYS A 13 9.23 -9.79 -3.80
N THR A 14 9.26 -11.01 -3.28
CA THR A 14 8.84 -12.23 -3.99
C THR A 14 7.35 -12.20 -4.26
N PHE A 15 6.55 -11.73 -3.31
CA PHE A 15 5.11 -11.52 -3.49
C PHE A 15 4.83 -10.66 -4.73
N LYS A 16 5.48 -9.49 -4.86
CA LYS A 16 5.29 -8.61 -6.02
C LYS A 16 5.60 -9.31 -7.34
N LEU A 17 6.70 -10.07 -7.39
CA LEU A 17 7.11 -10.81 -8.59
C LEU A 17 6.10 -11.91 -8.97
N VAL A 18 5.68 -12.71 -7.99
CA VAL A 18 4.70 -13.79 -8.19
C VAL A 18 3.37 -13.23 -8.69
N MET A 19 2.87 -12.19 -8.03
CA MET A 19 1.60 -11.57 -8.39
C MET A 19 1.64 -10.93 -9.78
N ASP A 20 2.72 -10.22 -10.11
CA ASP A 20 2.88 -9.58 -11.43
C ASP A 20 2.94 -10.57 -12.59
N ASN A 21 3.38 -11.81 -12.35
CA ASN A 21 3.39 -12.88 -13.34
C ASN A 21 2.05 -13.65 -13.39
N ALA A 22 1.28 -13.63 -12.30
CA ALA A 22 0.04 -14.38 -12.20
C ALA A 22 -1.19 -13.59 -12.69
N VAL A 23 -1.16 -12.26 -12.63
CA VAL A 23 -2.24 -11.41 -13.15
C VAL A 23 -2.15 -11.28 -14.68
N PRO A 24 -3.28 -11.21 -15.42
CA PRO A 24 -3.25 -11.25 -16.88
C PRO A 24 -2.83 -9.92 -17.53
N THR A 25 -2.80 -8.82 -16.78
CA THR A 25 -2.39 -7.52 -17.31
C THR A 25 -1.90 -6.57 -16.22
N LYS A 26 -0.97 -5.70 -16.59
CA LYS A 26 -0.46 -4.63 -15.72
C LYS A 26 -1.20 -3.31 -15.89
N ASN A 27 -2.25 -3.27 -16.73
CA ASN A 27 -2.93 -2.04 -17.14
C ASN A 27 -4.26 -1.78 -16.42
N ILE A 28 -4.64 -2.61 -15.45
CA ILE A 28 -5.82 -2.38 -14.59
C ILE A 28 -5.42 -2.33 -13.13
N PHE A 29 -6.32 -1.80 -12.30
CA PHE A 29 -6.19 -1.88 -10.85
C PHE A 29 -6.58 -3.27 -10.36
N TYR A 30 -5.98 -3.66 -9.24
CA TYR A 30 -6.39 -4.84 -8.49
C TYR A 30 -6.57 -4.46 -7.03
N ALA A 31 -7.73 -4.75 -6.45
CA ALA A 31 -7.91 -4.70 -5.00
C ALA A 31 -7.47 -6.05 -4.40
N ILE A 32 -6.64 -5.99 -3.38
CA ILE A 32 -6.01 -7.18 -2.79
C ILE A 32 -6.27 -7.17 -1.28
N GLN A 33 -6.67 -8.33 -0.76
CA GLN A 33 -6.74 -8.63 0.66
C GLN A 33 -5.87 -9.85 0.95
N ILE A 34 -5.05 -9.79 1.99
CA ILE A 34 -4.24 -10.93 2.47
C ILE A 34 -4.55 -11.09 3.95
N LYS A 35 -5.23 -12.17 4.30
CA LYS A 35 -5.64 -12.45 5.68
C LYS A 35 -4.92 -13.68 6.20
N GLY A 36 -4.39 -13.59 7.42
CA GLY A 36 -3.75 -14.72 8.08
C GLY A 36 -2.59 -14.30 8.98
N ARG A 37 -1.58 -15.16 9.08
CA ARG A 37 -0.42 -14.97 9.93
C ARG A 37 0.81 -14.57 9.12
N PHE A 38 1.50 -13.56 9.62
CA PHE A 38 2.75 -13.03 9.09
C PHE A 38 3.86 -13.33 10.08
N ARG A 39 4.94 -13.95 9.60
CA ARG A 39 6.13 -14.23 10.41
C ARG A 39 6.80 -12.93 10.84
N ASP A 40 6.91 -11.98 9.93
CA ASP A 40 7.44 -10.65 10.19
C ASP A 40 6.58 -9.63 9.43
N ILE A 41 6.35 -8.46 10.04
CA ILE A 41 5.75 -7.32 9.34
C ILE A 41 6.45 -6.03 9.77
N LYS A 42 6.77 -5.19 8.79
CA LYS A 42 7.34 -3.87 8.96
C LYS A 42 6.34 -2.83 8.49
N LEU A 43 5.96 -1.94 9.40
CA LEU A 43 4.96 -0.90 9.16
C LEU A 43 5.54 0.49 9.42
N ARG A 44 4.83 1.49 8.92
CA ARG A 44 4.99 2.89 9.30
C ARG A 44 3.65 3.56 9.53
N SER A 45 3.66 4.66 10.27
CA SER A 45 2.53 5.57 10.39
C SER A 45 2.99 7.01 10.29
N VAL A 46 2.17 7.89 9.72
CA VAL A 46 2.49 9.31 9.58
C VAL A 46 1.86 10.07 10.75
N PRO A 47 2.64 10.85 11.53
CA PRO A 47 2.10 11.59 12.66
C PRO A 47 1.18 12.72 12.19
N LYS A 48 0.24 13.13 13.06
CA LYS A 48 -0.63 14.28 12.81
C LYS A 48 0.20 15.53 12.50
N GLN A 49 -0.25 16.29 11.50
CA GLN A 49 0.39 17.54 11.08
C GLN A 49 -0.48 18.75 11.43
N HIS A 50 0.17 19.91 11.52
CA HIS A 50 -0.47 21.21 11.75
C HIS A 50 -0.06 22.17 10.64
N LYS A 51 -0.93 23.16 10.33
CA LYS A 51 -0.59 24.21 9.36
C LYS A 51 0.59 25.06 9.90
N PRO A 52 1.50 25.54 9.03
CA PRO A 52 1.59 25.22 7.61
C PRO A 52 2.06 23.78 7.36
N TYR A 53 1.38 23.06 6.46
CA TYR A 53 1.70 21.67 6.20
C TYR A 53 3.03 21.52 5.45
N ALA A 54 3.90 20.66 5.98
CA ALA A 54 5.13 20.28 5.29
C ALA A 54 4.84 19.30 4.14
N PRO A 55 5.69 19.25 3.10
CA PRO A 55 5.64 18.18 2.10
C PRO A 55 5.74 16.79 2.74
N LEU A 56 5.00 15.82 2.19
CA LEU A 56 4.98 14.45 2.73
C LEU A 56 6.37 13.83 2.81
N SER A 57 7.24 14.11 1.83
CA SER A 57 8.64 13.68 1.77
C SER A 57 9.47 14.13 2.99
N ALA A 58 9.13 15.27 3.60
CA ALA A 58 9.79 15.74 4.82
C ALA A 58 9.27 15.03 6.08
N ILE A 59 7.99 14.66 6.09
CA ILE A 59 7.33 14.02 7.23
C ILE A 59 7.76 12.56 7.37
N ILE A 60 7.81 11.83 6.25
CA ILE A 60 8.15 10.40 6.25
C ILE A 60 9.58 10.12 6.75
N LYS A 61 10.50 11.10 6.67
CA LYS A 61 11.87 10.97 7.21
C LYS A 61 11.92 10.77 8.72
N LYS A 62 10.89 11.23 9.44
CA LYS A 62 10.78 11.17 10.91
C LYS A 62 9.65 10.26 11.37
N GLN A 63 9.11 9.44 10.47
CA GLN A 63 7.96 8.62 10.79
C GLN A 63 8.32 7.49 11.76
N PRO A 64 7.43 7.14 12.70
CA PRO A 64 7.58 5.94 13.49
C PRO A 64 7.55 4.70 12.58
N LEU A 65 8.51 3.81 12.81
CA LEU A 65 8.56 2.47 12.23
C LEU A 65 8.13 1.46 13.29
N PHE A 66 7.29 0.51 12.90
CA PHE A 66 6.83 -0.56 13.76
C PHE A 66 7.25 -1.90 13.17
N TYR A 67 7.67 -2.81 14.05
CA TYR A 67 8.08 -4.15 13.68
C TYR A 67 7.33 -5.12 14.57
N SER A 68 6.76 -6.16 13.98
CA SER A 68 6.14 -7.24 14.73
C SER A 68 6.47 -8.58 14.10
N LYS A 69 6.48 -9.61 14.95
CA LYS A 69 6.75 -10.99 14.57
C LYS A 69 5.57 -11.87 14.95
N ASN A 70 5.34 -12.91 14.15
CA ASN A 70 4.31 -13.93 14.37
C ASN A 70 2.93 -13.31 14.67
N ILE A 71 2.51 -12.36 13.83
CA ILE A 71 1.30 -11.58 14.04
C ILE A 71 0.19 -12.03 13.08
N GLU A 72 -1.02 -12.18 13.61
CA GLU A 72 -2.22 -12.43 12.82
C GLU A 72 -2.91 -11.10 12.49
N GLY A 73 -3.36 -10.95 11.25
CA GLY A 73 -4.06 -9.75 10.81
C GLY A 73 -4.47 -9.78 9.36
N THR A 74 -4.77 -8.61 8.82
CA THR A 74 -5.20 -8.43 7.43
C THR A 74 -4.41 -7.31 6.79
N ILE A 75 -3.78 -7.60 5.65
CA ILE A 75 -3.30 -6.60 4.71
C ILE A 75 -4.42 -6.31 3.71
N VAL A 76 -4.65 -5.02 3.43
CA VAL A 76 -5.52 -4.55 2.35
C VAL A 76 -4.80 -3.50 1.51
N GLY A 77 -5.12 -3.43 0.24
CA GLY A 77 -4.70 -2.31 -0.60
C GLY A 77 -4.81 -2.63 -2.08
N PHE A 78 -3.99 -1.97 -2.88
CA PHE A 78 -4.14 -1.98 -4.33
C PHE A 78 -2.82 -2.27 -5.03
N ARG A 79 -2.95 -2.88 -6.20
CA ARG A 79 -1.91 -2.84 -7.23
C ARG A 79 -2.36 -1.92 -8.35
N CYS A 80 -1.70 -0.77 -8.49
CA CYS A 80 -2.03 0.26 -9.45
C CYS A 80 -1.22 0.11 -10.76
N PRO A 81 -1.79 0.46 -11.93
CA PRO A 81 -1.05 0.52 -13.18
C PRO A 81 0.14 1.49 -13.14
N PRO A 82 1.18 1.30 -13.96
CA PRO A 82 2.29 2.25 -14.03
C PRO A 82 1.87 3.66 -14.49
N PHE A 83 0.90 3.76 -15.40
CA PHE A 83 0.50 5.03 -16.02
C PHE A 83 -0.33 5.95 -15.11
N VAL A 84 -0.71 5.52 -13.90
CA VAL A 84 -1.52 6.34 -12.97
C VAL A 84 -0.66 7.15 -11.99
N GLU A 85 0.62 7.30 -12.31
CA GLU A 85 1.52 8.19 -11.58
C GLU A 85 0.94 9.61 -11.47
N GLY A 86 1.17 10.25 -10.33
CA GLY A 86 0.58 11.56 -10.00
C GLY A 86 -0.90 11.49 -9.59
N LEU A 87 -1.63 10.43 -9.94
CA LEU A 87 -3.01 10.20 -9.53
C LEU A 87 -3.11 9.20 -8.36
N ASN A 88 -2.22 8.21 -8.34
CA ASN A 88 -2.10 7.20 -7.29
C ASN A 88 -0.64 6.70 -7.17
N VAL A 89 -0.37 5.75 -6.28
CA VAL A 89 0.95 5.11 -6.11
C VAL A 89 1.06 3.91 -7.06
N PRO A 90 1.94 3.95 -8.09
CA PRO A 90 2.14 2.81 -8.99
C PRO A 90 2.62 1.55 -8.26
N GLY A 91 2.22 0.38 -8.74
CA GLY A 91 2.59 -0.88 -8.10
C GLY A 91 1.78 -1.16 -6.83
N TYR A 92 2.37 -1.81 -5.84
CA TYR A 92 1.67 -2.32 -4.66
C TYR A 92 1.71 -1.32 -3.51
N HIS A 93 0.53 -0.88 -3.06
CA HIS A 93 0.36 -0.01 -1.90
C HIS A 93 -0.56 -0.70 -0.89
N PHE A 94 0.01 -1.07 0.26
CA PHE A 94 -0.63 -1.90 1.25
C PHE A 94 -0.66 -1.28 2.63
N HIS A 95 -1.75 -1.53 3.35
CA HIS A 95 -1.92 -1.19 4.76
C HIS A 95 -2.29 -2.46 5.53
N PHE A 96 -1.94 -2.52 6.81
CA PHE A 96 -2.19 -3.65 7.68
C PHE A 96 -2.99 -3.24 8.91
N ILE A 97 -3.81 -4.17 9.41
CA ILE A 97 -4.42 -4.12 10.74
C ILE A 97 -4.30 -5.50 11.41
N SER A 98 -3.85 -5.51 12.66
CA SER A 98 -3.76 -6.72 13.47
C SER A 98 -5.16 -7.26 13.80
N LYS A 99 -5.26 -8.57 14.04
CA LYS A 99 -6.54 -9.22 14.38
C LYS A 99 -7.19 -8.66 15.63
N ASP A 100 -6.38 -8.25 16.61
CA ASP A 100 -6.85 -7.58 17.84
C ASP A 100 -7.10 -6.09 17.66
N THR A 101 -6.88 -5.55 16.45
CA THR A 101 -7.06 -4.14 16.05
C THR A 101 -6.19 -3.13 16.79
N LYS A 102 -5.14 -3.58 17.50
CA LYS A 102 -4.26 -2.70 18.29
C LYS A 102 -3.06 -2.15 17.53
N MET A 103 -2.69 -2.77 16.42
CA MET A 103 -1.52 -2.37 15.62
C MET A 103 -1.87 -2.33 14.14
N GLY A 104 -1.49 -1.26 13.46
CA GLY A 104 -1.70 -1.12 12.03
C GLY A 104 -0.77 -0.08 11.44
N GLY A 105 -0.84 0.09 10.13
CA GLY A 105 -0.06 1.08 9.41
C GLY A 105 0.15 0.73 7.96
N HIS A 106 0.88 1.60 7.26
CA HIS A 106 1.32 1.36 5.90
C HIS A 106 2.42 0.30 5.90
N VAL A 107 2.30 -0.69 5.03
CA VAL A 107 3.20 -1.85 4.94
C VAL A 107 4.44 -1.50 4.15
N LEU A 108 5.60 -1.66 4.77
CA LEU A 108 6.91 -1.50 4.13
C LEU A 108 7.49 -2.85 3.72
N ASP A 109 7.25 -3.89 4.51
CA ASP A 109 7.71 -5.24 4.23
C ASP A 109 6.91 -6.27 5.05
N PHE A 110 6.89 -7.52 4.60
CA PHE A 110 6.32 -8.63 5.35
C PHE A 110 6.92 -9.96 4.88
N THR A 111 6.81 -10.97 5.75
CA THR A 111 7.07 -12.38 5.42
C THR A 111 5.84 -13.20 5.78
N ILE A 112 5.31 -13.95 4.81
CA ILE A 112 4.13 -14.80 5.01
C ILE A 112 4.49 -16.03 5.83
N GLU A 113 3.61 -16.40 6.75
CA GLU A 113 3.63 -17.70 7.40
C GLU A 113 2.48 -18.58 6.90
N GLU A 114 1.25 -18.12 7.06
CA GLU A 114 0.05 -18.83 6.62
C GLU A 114 -1.03 -17.80 6.28
N THR A 115 -1.31 -17.58 4.99
CA THR A 115 -2.27 -16.57 4.56
C THR A 115 -3.15 -17.03 3.40
N MET A 116 -4.33 -16.43 3.34
CA MET A 116 -5.23 -16.49 2.20
C MET A 116 -5.24 -15.13 1.51
N LEU A 117 -4.88 -15.12 0.23
CA LEU A 117 -4.99 -13.96 -0.63
C LEU A 117 -6.33 -13.99 -1.37
N GLN A 118 -7.00 -12.85 -1.39
CA GLN A 118 -8.15 -12.58 -2.24
C GLN A 118 -7.82 -11.42 -3.17
N ILE A 119 -8.16 -11.56 -4.44
CA ILE A 119 -7.94 -10.53 -5.45
C ILE A 119 -9.24 -10.23 -6.22
N ASP A 120 -9.49 -8.95 -6.41
CA ASP A 120 -10.50 -8.40 -7.29
C ASP A 120 -9.85 -7.71 -8.49
N TYR A 121 -10.44 -7.90 -9.66
CA TYR A 121 -9.99 -7.32 -10.91
C TYR A 121 -10.80 -6.06 -11.11
N THR A 122 -10.15 -4.91 -10.99
CA THR A 122 -10.84 -3.62 -10.88
C THR A 122 -10.52 -2.77 -12.12
N PRO A 123 -11.20 -2.98 -13.26
CA PRO A 123 -10.94 -2.23 -14.50
C PRO A 123 -11.54 -0.83 -14.49
N LYS A 124 -12.37 -0.48 -13.49
CA LYS A 124 -13.03 0.82 -13.38
C LYS A 124 -12.32 1.68 -12.34
N PHE A 125 -11.98 2.90 -12.73
CA PHE A 125 -11.42 3.92 -11.86
C PHE A 125 -12.32 5.14 -11.89
N PHE A 126 -12.68 5.64 -10.71
CA PHE A 126 -13.49 6.84 -10.55
C PHE A 126 -12.74 7.80 -9.63
N MET A 127 -12.60 9.04 -10.09
CA MET A 127 -11.87 10.09 -9.39
C MET A 127 -12.81 11.22 -9.02
N LEU A 128 -12.81 11.56 -7.73
CA LEU A 128 -13.42 12.78 -7.23
C LEU A 128 -12.30 13.78 -6.95
N LEU A 129 -12.43 14.97 -7.54
CA LEU A 129 -11.51 16.07 -7.28
C LEU A 129 -11.96 16.82 -6.02
N PRO A 130 -11.04 17.19 -5.11
CA PRO A 130 -11.39 18.03 -3.98
C PRO A 130 -11.92 19.40 -4.42
N ASP A 131 -12.99 19.83 -3.77
CA ASP A 131 -13.55 21.18 -3.90
C ASP A 131 -13.06 22.04 -2.73
N SER A 132 -11.78 22.41 -2.77
CA SER A 132 -11.16 23.27 -1.75
C SER A 132 -10.19 24.27 -2.35
N GLU A 133 -10.08 25.43 -1.70
CA GLU A 133 -9.18 26.50 -2.12
C GLU A 133 -7.72 26.04 -2.14
N GLU A 134 -7.29 25.21 -1.16
CA GLU A 134 -5.94 24.65 -1.15
C GLU A 134 -5.67 23.75 -2.36
N PHE A 135 -6.64 22.96 -2.81
CA PHE A 135 -6.48 22.13 -4.00
C PHE A 135 -6.47 22.97 -5.28
N TYR A 136 -7.33 23.99 -5.37
CA TYR A 136 -7.42 24.88 -6.55
C TYR A 136 -6.16 25.72 -6.76
N LYS A 137 -5.45 26.05 -5.67
CA LYS A 137 -4.18 26.79 -5.72
C LYS A 137 -2.94 25.90 -5.82
N ALA A 138 -3.08 24.58 -5.66
CA ALA A 138 -1.95 23.67 -5.70
C ALA A 138 -1.47 23.45 -7.13
N ASP A 139 -0.16 23.62 -7.36
CA ASP A 139 0.47 23.22 -8.62
C ASP A 139 0.71 21.69 -8.62
N GLN A 140 -0.13 20.98 -9.36
CA GLN A 140 -0.06 19.52 -9.54
C GLN A 140 0.88 19.11 -10.68
N THR A 141 1.51 20.07 -11.39
CA THR A 141 2.45 19.78 -12.49
C THR A 141 3.88 19.52 -12.01
N ILE A 142 4.15 19.81 -10.72
CA ILE A 142 5.44 19.54 -10.08
C ILE A 142 5.70 18.03 -10.08
N ASN A 143 6.79 17.60 -10.73
CA ASN A 143 7.22 16.21 -10.68
C ASN A 143 7.65 15.84 -9.24
N ARG A 144 6.97 14.86 -8.66
CA ARG A 144 7.23 14.30 -7.31
C ARG A 144 7.48 12.80 -7.35
N GLU A 145 7.87 12.25 -8.50
CA GLU A 145 8.13 10.81 -8.71
C GLU A 145 9.05 10.23 -7.63
N GLU A 146 10.20 10.88 -7.41
CA GLU A 146 11.16 10.44 -6.39
C GLU A 146 10.61 10.55 -4.96
N GLU A 147 9.65 11.42 -4.71
CA GLU A 147 8.98 11.52 -3.41
C GLU A 147 8.00 10.37 -3.24
N LEU A 148 7.23 10.03 -4.29
CA LEU A 148 6.25 8.95 -4.29
C LEU A 148 6.90 7.59 -4.04
N GLN A 149 8.09 7.32 -4.57
CA GLN A 149 8.83 6.07 -4.31
C GLN A 149 9.27 5.92 -2.84
N LYS A 150 9.34 7.03 -2.10
CA LYS A 150 9.69 7.06 -0.67
C LYS A 150 8.43 6.98 0.20
N ILE A 151 7.25 7.18 -0.38
CA ILE A 151 5.93 7.11 0.26
C ILE A 151 5.36 5.68 0.15
#